data_AF-A0A369JS87-F1
#
_entry.id   AF-A0A369JS87-F1
#
_cell.length_a   1.000
_cell.length_b   1.000
_cell.length_c   1.000
_cell.angle_alpha   90.00
_cell.angle_beta   90.00
_cell.angle_gamma   90.00
#
_symmetry.space_group_name_H-M   'P 1'
#
loop_
_entity.id
_entity.type
_entity.pdbx_description
1 polymer ?
#
loop_
_entity_poly.entity_id
_entity_poly.type
_entity_poly.pdbx_seq_one_letter_code
_entity_poly.pdbx_strand_id
1 'polypeptide(L)'
;MLAHSIVLFSLATLGFSAPLLVQRANPCFITGTVPLAAEVAAGLKSLQAVTCNTAVQVAPGVPDVISGGIAYSTIDFQKSNSSPLGFALKTFATPDDPADADLTVLQNQLNTYLAVEAGVRSQPKSGALLVKLKGPKFFLQFQIARVQAANGVQLSAADTVEHQLGKVTKNAVGASASELAQVQALAENI
;
A
#
# COMPACT_ATOMS: atom_id res chain seq x y z
N MET A 1 -22.72 65.39 -50.54
CA MET A 1 -21.95 65.28 -49.28
C MET A 1 -22.78 64.39 -48.36
N LEU A 2 -22.57 63.07 -48.41
CA LEU A 2 -21.70 62.29 -47.47
C LEU A 2 -22.21 62.43 -46.03
N ALA A 3 -23.12 61.56 -45.59
CA ALA A 3 -22.90 60.23 -45.00
C ALA A 3 -22.39 60.31 -43.56
N HIS A 4 -23.02 59.58 -42.64
CA HIS A 4 -22.44 58.40 -41.96
C HIS A 4 -23.43 57.87 -40.90
N SER A 5 -23.92 56.65 -41.14
CA SER A 5 -24.66 55.84 -40.16
C SER A 5 -23.67 55.12 -39.25
N ILE A 6 -23.88 55.15 -37.93
CA ILE A 6 -23.09 54.40 -36.95
C ILE A 6 -23.90 53.17 -36.54
N VAL A 7 -23.39 51.99 -36.87
CA VAL A 7 -23.89 50.68 -36.44
C VAL A 7 -23.05 50.24 -35.23
N LEU A 8 -23.66 50.11 -34.05
CA LEU A 8 -23.01 49.49 -32.88
C LEU A 8 -23.15 47.96 -32.94
N PHE A 9 -22.04 47.27 -33.18
CA PHE A 9 -21.92 45.82 -33.01
C PHE A 9 -21.68 45.51 -31.52
N SER A 10 -22.60 44.79 -30.87
CA SER A 10 -22.38 44.24 -29.52
C SER A 10 -21.70 42.88 -29.63
N LEU A 11 -20.43 42.80 -29.20
CA LEU A 11 -19.66 41.56 -29.10
C LEU A 11 -20.15 40.74 -27.90
N ALA A 12 -20.74 39.58 -28.16
CA ALA A 12 -21.00 38.57 -27.14
C ALA A 12 -19.69 37.82 -26.80
N THR A 13 -19.13 38.05 -25.62
CA THR A 13 -17.98 37.29 -25.11
C THR A 13 -18.45 35.94 -24.56
N LEU A 14 -18.14 34.86 -25.26
CA LEU A 14 -18.24 33.49 -24.75
C LEU A 14 -17.11 33.28 -23.73
N GLY A 15 -17.45 33.27 -22.44
CA GLY A 15 -16.52 32.89 -21.37
C GLY A 15 -16.24 31.39 -21.41
N PHE A 16 -15.10 31.00 -21.96
CA PHE A 16 -14.57 29.65 -21.78
C PHE A 16 -14.18 29.48 -20.30
N SER A 17 -14.97 28.73 -19.55
CA SER A 17 -14.56 28.24 -18.23
C SER A 17 -13.42 27.26 -18.43
N ALA A 18 -12.18 27.68 -18.12
CA ALA A 18 -11.05 26.77 -18.11
C ALA A 18 -11.30 25.67 -17.06
N PRO A 19 -11.09 24.39 -17.38
CA PRO A 19 -11.21 23.32 -16.39
C PRO A 19 -10.20 23.60 -15.28
N LEU A 20 -10.70 23.78 -14.06
CA LEU A 20 -9.87 23.83 -12.87
C LEU A 20 -9.12 22.50 -12.78
N LEU A 21 -7.83 22.53 -13.11
CA LEU A 21 -6.91 21.45 -12.81
C LEU A 21 -6.85 21.34 -11.28
N VAL A 22 -7.73 20.52 -10.70
CA VAL A 22 -7.59 20.09 -9.31
C VAL A 22 -6.27 19.33 -9.27
N GLN A 23 -5.20 19.98 -8.82
CA GLN A 23 -4.00 19.29 -8.39
C GLN A 23 -4.46 18.24 -7.39
N ARG A 24 -4.33 16.95 -7.74
CA ARG A 24 -4.56 15.88 -6.76
C ARG A 24 -3.60 16.14 -5.62
N ALA A 25 -4.14 16.54 -4.47
CA ALA A 25 -3.38 16.57 -3.24
C ALA A 25 -2.73 15.19 -3.05
N ASN A 26 -1.45 15.16 -2.70
CA ASN A 26 -0.77 13.92 -2.37
C ASN A 26 -1.54 13.21 -1.23
N PRO A 27 -1.59 11.86 -1.22
CA PRO A 27 -2.17 11.13 -0.10
C PRO A 27 -1.54 11.56 1.22
N CYS A 28 -2.30 11.50 2.33
CA CYS A 28 -1.86 12.04 3.62
C CYS A 28 -0.56 11.44 4.18
N PHE A 29 -0.15 10.27 3.70
CA PHE A 29 1.06 9.56 4.08
C PHE A 29 2.27 9.91 3.20
N ILE A 30 2.09 10.64 2.10
CA ILE A 30 3.17 11.15 1.24
C ILE A 30 3.52 12.56 1.68
N THR A 31 4.45 12.66 2.62
CA THR A 31 4.84 13.90 3.30
C THR A 31 6.25 14.37 2.94
N GLY A 32 7.06 13.52 2.30
CA GLY A 32 8.43 13.85 1.92
C GLY A 32 8.54 14.41 0.50
N THR A 33 9.77 14.71 0.09
CA THR A 33 10.09 15.37 -1.19
C THR A 33 10.71 14.45 -2.23
N VAL A 34 11.05 13.21 -1.86
CA VAL A 34 11.66 12.24 -2.78
C VAL A 34 10.58 11.69 -3.73
N PRO A 35 10.78 11.78 -5.05
CA PRO A 35 9.85 11.19 -6.02
C PRO A 35 9.73 9.68 -5.83
N LEU A 36 8.51 9.15 -5.90
CA LEU A 36 8.26 7.72 -5.84
C LEU A 36 8.64 7.06 -7.18
N ALA A 37 9.12 5.81 -7.10
CA ALA A 37 9.24 4.96 -8.29
C ALA A 37 7.85 4.77 -8.93
N ALA A 38 7.81 4.65 -10.26
CA ALA A 38 6.57 4.65 -11.03
C ALA A 38 5.59 3.56 -10.58
N GLU A 39 6.10 2.38 -10.21
CA GLU A 39 5.29 1.25 -9.76
C GLU A 39 4.61 1.54 -8.43
N VAL A 40 5.29 2.25 -7.51
CA VAL A 40 4.73 2.66 -6.22
C VAL A 40 3.70 3.77 -6.42
N ALA A 41 4.00 4.74 -7.29
CA ALA A 41 3.09 5.83 -7.62
C ALA A 41 1.78 5.32 -8.25
N ALA A 42 1.85 4.33 -9.16
CA ALA A 42 0.69 3.70 -9.77
C ALA A 42 -0.21 3.00 -8.72
N GLY A 43 0.39 2.40 -7.70
CA GLY A 43 -0.31 1.74 -6.60
C GLY A 43 -1.10 2.70 -5.70
N LEU A 44 -0.80 4.01 -5.68
CA LEU A 44 -1.48 4.96 -4.77
C LEU A 44 -2.99 5.05 -5.03
N LYS A 45 -3.46 4.74 -6.24
CA LYS A 45 -4.88 4.76 -6.58
C LYS A 45 -5.69 3.75 -5.76
N SER A 46 -5.13 2.60 -5.39
CA SER A 46 -5.83 1.62 -4.55
C SER A 46 -5.85 1.98 -3.07
N LEU A 47 -5.08 3.01 -2.66
CA LEU A 47 -4.94 3.45 -1.26
C LEU A 47 -5.76 4.70 -0.94
N GLN A 48 -6.70 5.09 -1.79
CA GLN A 48 -7.49 6.33 -1.61
C GLN A 48 -8.33 6.36 -0.32
N ALA A 49 -8.70 5.20 0.22
CA ALA A 49 -9.45 5.09 1.47
C ALA A 49 -8.57 5.17 2.73
N VAL A 50 -7.24 5.16 2.58
CA VAL A 50 -6.32 5.26 3.71
C VAL A 50 -6.36 6.68 4.28
N THR A 51 -6.57 6.77 5.59
CA THR A 51 -6.51 8.02 6.35
C THR A 51 -5.24 8.04 7.22
N CYS A 52 -4.92 9.20 7.79
CA CYS A 52 -3.73 9.35 8.62
C CYS A 52 -4.06 10.01 9.96
N ASN A 53 -3.43 9.51 11.02
CA ASN A 53 -3.32 10.21 12.29
C ASN A 53 -1.98 10.95 12.32
N THR A 54 -2.02 12.26 12.07
CA THR A 54 -0.81 13.09 11.99
C THR A 54 -0.17 13.39 13.35
N ALA A 55 -0.84 13.07 14.46
CA ALA A 55 -0.28 13.21 15.80
C ALA A 55 0.70 12.09 16.17
N VAL A 56 0.70 10.99 15.42
CA VAL A 56 1.57 9.83 15.64
C VAL A 56 2.44 9.61 14.41
N GLN A 57 3.75 9.42 14.60
CA GLN A 57 4.67 9.03 13.54
C GLN A 57 5.10 7.58 13.72
N VAL A 58 4.97 6.80 12.65
CA VAL A 58 5.37 5.37 12.62
C VAL A 58 6.74 5.17 11.95
N ALA A 59 7.22 6.20 11.26
CA ALA A 59 8.59 6.36 10.81
C ALA A 59 8.88 7.88 10.73
N PRO A 60 10.16 8.31 10.69
CA PRO A 60 10.49 9.73 10.58
C PRO A 60 9.74 10.41 9.43
N GLY A 61 8.90 11.40 9.75
CA GLY A 61 8.09 12.14 8.79
C GLY A 61 6.87 11.42 8.24
N VAL A 62 6.65 10.14 8.57
CA VAL A 62 5.51 9.35 8.09
C VAL A 62 4.45 9.23 9.19
N PRO A 63 3.24 9.78 9.00
CA PRO A 63 2.17 9.66 9.99
C PRO A 63 1.68 8.22 10.11
N ASP A 64 1.03 7.90 11.21
CA ASP A 64 0.31 6.64 11.34
C ASP A 64 -0.84 6.57 10.34
N VAL A 65 -0.98 5.44 9.65
CA VAL A 65 -1.94 5.25 8.56
C VAL A 65 -3.01 4.26 8.98
N ILE A 66 -4.24 4.48 8.52
CA ILE A 66 -5.42 3.72 8.94
C ILE A 66 -6.18 3.26 7.69
N SER A 67 -6.44 1.96 7.58
CA SER A 67 -7.28 1.35 6.55
C SER A 67 -8.30 0.42 7.21
N GLY A 68 -9.59 0.57 6.90
CA GLY A 68 -10.64 -0.30 7.45
C GLY A 68 -10.67 -0.35 8.99
N GLY A 69 -10.29 0.75 9.66
CA GLY A 69 -10.18 0.83 11.13
C GLY A 69 -8.89 0.25 11.72
N ILE A 70 -8.00 -0.34 10.90
CA ILE A 70 -6.72 -0.89 11.35
C ILE A 70 -5.64 0.17 11.19
N ALA A 71 -5.02 0.59 12.29
CA ALA A 71 -3.88 1.50 12.29
C ALA A 71 -2.57 0.72 12.12
N TYR A 72 -1.61 1.24 11.34
CA TYR A 72 -0.30 0.59 11.21
C TYR A 72 0.37 0.45 12.59
N SER A 73 0.25 1.46 13.46
CA SER A 73 0.84 1.42 14.80
C SER A 73 0.39 0.25 15.68
N THR A 74 -0.76 -0.39 15.39
CA THR A 74 -1.24 -1.60 16.10
C THR A 74 -0.67 -2.90 15.53
N ILE A 75 -0.09 -2.85 14.33
CA ILE A 75 0.55 -3.98 13.63
C ILE A 75 1.98 -3.61 13.20
N ASP A 76 2.66 -2.77 13.98
CA ASP A 76 3.99 -2.26 13.66
C ASP A 76 5.07 -3.26 14.09
N PHE A 77 5.66 -3.94 13.11
CA PHE A 77 6.73 -4.90 13.34
C PHE A 77 7.95 -4.28 14.05
N GLN A 78 8.16 -2.96 13.95
CA GLN A 78 9.29 -2.27 14.58
C GLN A 78 9.20 -2.28 16.11
N LYS A 79 8.00 -2.50 16.66
CA LYS A 79 7.75 -2.62 18.10
C LYS A 79 7.94 -4.06 18.62
N SER A 80 8.27 -5.00 17.73
CA SER A 80 8.52 -6.40 18.07
C SER A 80 10.01 -6.70 18.22
N ASN A 81 10.33 -7.66 19.09
CA ASN A 81 11.67 -8.24 19.20
C ASN A 81 11.90 -9.42 18.22
N SER A 82 10.88 -9.83 17.48
CA SER A 82 10.98 -10.91 16.48
C SER A 82 11.62 -10.42 15.18
N SER A 83 12.04 -11.36 14.32
CA SER A 83 12.31 -11.04 12.92
C SER A 83 11.03 -10.48 12.25
N PRO A 84 11.13 -9.69 11.17
CA PRO A 84 9.94 -9.21 10.47
C PRO A 84 9.05 -10.35 9.96
N LEU A 85 9.63 -11.50 9.58
CA LEU A 85 8.85 -12.70 9.21
C LEU A 85 8.19 -13.34 10.44
N GLY A 86 8.91 -13.50 11.55
CA GLY A 86 8.35 -14.04 12.79
C GLY A 86 7.20 -13.19 13.34
N PHE A 87 7.34 -11.87 13.27
CA PHE A 87 6.25 -10.95 13.56
C PHE A 87 5.05 -11.19 12.65
N ALA A 88 5.27 -11.34 11.34
CA ALA A 88 4.22 -11.52 10.36
C ALA A 88 3.47 -12.85 10.54
N LEU A 89 4.20 -13.95 10.76
CA LEU A 89 3.64 -15.28 11.05
C LEU A 89 2.69 -15.24 12.25
N LYS A 90 3.05 -14.49 13.30
CA LYS A 90 2.22 -14.35 14.50
C LYS A 90 1.03 -13.41 14.31
N THR A 91 1.22 -12.32 13.56
CA THR A 91 0.25 -11.21 13.50
C THR A 91 -0.81 -11.41 12.41
N PHE A 92 -0.44 -12.04 11.30
CA PHE A 92 -1.29 -12.23 10.12
C PHE A 92 -1.56 -13.71 9.87
N ALA A 93 -1.77 -14.45 10.95
CA ALA A 93 -2.20 -15.84 10.86
C ALA A 93 -3.59 -15.94 10.24
N THR A 94 -3.79 -16.95 9.40
CA THR A 94 -5.09 -17.32 8.84
C THR A 94 -5.63 -18.55 9.57
N PRO A 95 -6.93 -18.88 9.45
CA PRO A 95 -7.44 -20.20 9.81
C PRO A 95 -6.71 -21.33 9.08
N ASP A 96 -6.94 -22.57 9.54
CA ASP A 96 -6.34 -23.77 8.95
C ASP A 96 -6.78 -23.97 7.50
N ASP A 97 -8.06 -23.71 7.19
CA ASP A 97 -8.57 -23.56 5.82
C ASP A 97 -8.45 -22.09 5.39
N PRO A 98 -7.61 -21.76 4.38
CA PRO A 98 -7.48 -20.38 3.90
C PRO A 98 -8.77 -19.81 3.32
N ALA A 99 -9.73 -20.64 2.88
CA ALA A 99 -11.01 -20.16 2.37
C ALA A 99 -11.84 -19.43 3.44
N ASP A 100 -11.64 -19.76 4.72
CA ASP A 100 -12.33 -19.16 5.87
C ASP A 100 -11.72 -17.83 6.33
N ALA A 101 -10.59 -17.41 5.75
CA ALA A 101 -9.92 -16.19 6.15
C ALA A 101 -10.66 -14.92 5.67
N ASP A 102 -10.65 -13.87 6.49
CA ASP A 102 -11.21 -12.58 6.12
C ASP A 102 -10.25 -11.82 5.16
N LEU A 103 -10.53 -11.94 3.86
CA LEU A 103 -9.78 -11.25 2.81
C LEU A 103 -9.83 -9.72 2.96
N THR A 104 -10.92 -9.15 3.48
CA THR A 104 -11.04 -7.70 3.68
C THR A 104 -10.11 -7.22 4.78
N VAL A 105 -10.00 -7.97 5.88
CA VAL A 105 -9.05 -7.67 6.96
C VAL A 105 -7.61 -7.76 6.45
N LEU A 106 -7.25 -8.83 5.74
CA LEU A 106 -5.90 -8.99 5.16
C LEU A 106 -5.57 -7.85 4.19
N GLN A 107 -6.51 -7.45 3.34
CA GLN A 107 -6.31 -6.35 2.40
C GLN A 107 -6.14 -5.00 3.13
N ASN A 108 -6.90 -4.75 4.20
CA ASN A 108 -6.75 -3.54 5.00
C ASN A 108 -5.40 -3.48 5.72
N GLN A 109 -4.94 -4.61 6.28
CA GLN A 109 -3.59 -4.73 6.83
C GLN A 109 -2.54 -4.46 5.75
N LEU A 110 -2.66 -5.07 4.57
CA LEU A 110 -1.74 -4.82 3.45
C LEU A 110 -1.74 -3.34 3.02
N ASN A 111 -2.91 -2.70 2.95
CA ASN A 111 -3.03 -1.29 2.59
C ASN A 111 -2.27 -0.38 3.55
N THR A 112 -2.29 -0.66 4.86
CA THR A 112 -1.47 0.11 5.83
C THR A 112 0.02 -0.06 5.55
N TYR A 113 0.49 -1.27 5.25
CA TYR A 113 1.89 -1.52 4.92
C TYR A 113 2.32 -0.85 3.60
N LEU A 114 1.47 -0.88 2.59
CA LEU A 114 1.71 -0.20 1.31
C LEU A 114 1.75 1.32 1.47
N ALA A 115 0.85 1.89 2.29
CA ALA A 115 0.83 3.32 2.58
C ALA A 115 2.08 3.76 3.36
N VAL A 116 2.49 3.00 4.39
CA VAL A 116 3.76 3.26 5.10
C VAL A 116 4.95 3.12 4.15
N GLU A 117 5.00 2.10 3.29
CA GLU A 117 6.09 1.96 2.31
C GLU A 117 6.19 3.19 1.41
N ALA A 118 5.06 3.64 0.85
CA ALA A 118 5.05 4.81 -0.01
C ALA A 118 5.46 6.08 0.75
N GLY A 119 4.96 6.25 1.98
CA GLY A 119 5.35 7.37 2.84
C GLY A 119 6.84 7.37 3.15
N VAL A 120 7.39 6.22 3.55
CA VAL A 120 8.82 6.04 3.83
C VAL A 120 9.66 6.30 2.58
N ARG A 121 9.22 5.82 1.39
CA ARG A 121 9.92 6.08 0.12
C ARG A 121 9.92 7.55 -0.29
N SER A 122 8.94 8.34 0.16
CA SER A 122 8.93 9.78 -0.07
C SER A 122 9.96 10.54 0.78
N GLN A 123 10.52 9.90 1.81
CA GLN A 123 11.51 10.51 2.71
C GLN A 123 12.96 10.32 2.23
N PRO A 124 13.86 11.27 2.52
CA PRO A 124 15.29 11.03 2.37
C PRO A 124 15.77 9.91 3.32
N LYS A 125 16.75 9.11 2.89
CA LYS A 125 17.41 8.06 3.70
C LYS A 125 16.48 6.95 4.23
N SER A 126 15.62 6.42 3.37
CA SER A 126 14.59 5.42 3.71
C SER A 126 15.02 3.94 3.66
N GLY A 127 16.24 3.64 3.20
CA GLY A 127 16.64 2.28 2.83
C GLY A 127 16.58 1.24 3.94
N ALA A 128 17.05 1.56 5.15
CA ALA A 128 17.16 0.59 6.25
C ALA A 128 15.80 0.04 6.71
N LEU A 129 14.80 0.92 6.84
CA LEU A 129 13.43 0.52 7.20
C LEU A 129 12.78 -0.29 6.08
N LEU A 130 12.93 0.16 4.82
CA LEU A 130 12.33 -0.51 3.66
C LEU A 130 12.79 -1.95 3.49
N VAL A 131 14.04 -2.27 3.87
CA VAL A 131 14.55 -3.65 3.83
C VAL A 131 13.75 -4.57 4.76
N LYS A 132 13.38 -4.08 5.96
CA LYS A 132 12.63 -4.88 6.94
C LYS A 132 11.11 -4.85 6.71
N LEU A 133 10.56 -3.71 6.29
CA LEU A 133 9.13 -3.52 6.00
C LEU A 133 8.60 -4.50 4.94
N LYS A 134 9.48 -4.92 4.02
CA LYS A 134 9.14 -5.88 2.95
C LYS A 134 8.70 -7.25 3.48
N GLY A 135 9.25 -7.73 4.61
CA GLY A 135 8.93 -9.06 5.15
C GLY A 135 7.43 -9.20 5.45
N PRO A 136 6.87 -8.41 6.38
CA PRO A 136 5.45 -8.44 6.69
C PRO A 136 4.55 -8.13 5.50
N LYS A 137 4.95 -7.18 4.64
CA LYS A 137 4.19 -6.82 3.43
C LYS A 137 4.07 -7.99 2.46
N PHE A 138 5.19 -8.65 2.12
CA PHE A 138 5.14 -9.82 1.23
C PHE A 138 4.44 -11.01 1.88
N PHE A 139 4.51 -11.14 3.20
CA PHE A 139 3.76 -12.17 3.91
C PHE A 139 2.24 -11.95 3.81
N LEU A 140 1.76 -10.71 3.95
CA LEU A 140 0.36 -10.36 3.72
C LEU A 140 -0.08 -10.65 2.28
N GLN A 141 0.75 -10.32 1.29
CA GLN A 141 0.47 -10.65 -0.13
C GLN A 141 0.43 -12.17 -0.36
N PHE A 142 1.31 -12.92 0.30
CA PHE A 142 1.29 -14.39 0.29
C PHE A 142 0.02 -14.96 0.92
N GLN A 143 -0.43 -14.44 2.06
CA GLN A 143 -1.69 -14.87 2.67
C GLN A 143 -2.88 -14.57 1.76
N ILE A 144 -2.95 -13.37 1.19
CA ILE A 144 -4.00 -13.01 0.23
C ILE A 144 -4.02 -13.97 -0.97
N ALA A 145 -2.85 -14.31 -1.52
CA ALA A 145 -2.75 -15.29 -2.61
C ALA A 145 -3.28 -16.67 -2.20
N ARG A 146 -2.98 -17.15 -0.99
CA ARG A 146 -3.50 -18.42 -0.46
C ARG A 146 -5.03 -18.40 -0.36
N VAL A 147 -5.58 -17.34 0.24
CA VAL A 147 -7.03 -17.17 0.40
C VAL A 147 -7.73 -17.13 -0.96
N GLN A 148 -7.18 -16.38 -1.92
CA GLN A 148 -7.74 -16.31 -3.27
C GLN A 148 -7.67 -17.64 -4.01
N ALA A 149 -6.55 -18.36 -3.90
CA ALA A 149 -6.39 -19.68 -4.51
C ALA A 149 -7.36 -20.72 -3.90
N ALA A 150 -7.51 -20.75 -2.58
CA ALA A 150 -8.47 -21.62 -1.88
C ALA A 150 -9.93 -21.32 -2.28
N ASN A 151 -10.24 -20.05 -2.56
CA ASN A 151 -11.54 -19.62 -3.09
C ASN A 151 -11.70 -19.81 -4.62
N GLY A 152 -10.76 -20.47 -5.29
CA GLY A 152 -10.82 -20.77 -6.74
C GLY A 152 -10.63 -19.54 -7.65
N VAL A 153 -10.09 -18.44 -7.14
CA VAL A 153 -9.80 -17.24 -7.95
C VAL A 153 -8.61 -17.52 -8.85
N GLN A 154 -8.75 -17.23 -10.16
CA GLN A 154 -7.64 -17.32 -11.09
C GLN A 154 -6.67 -16.15 -10.89
N LEU A 155 -5.44 -16.48 -10.48
CA LEU A 155 -4.39 -15.51 -10.18
C LEU A 155 -3.48 -15.23 -11.38
N SER A 156 -2.95 -14.01 -11.44
CA SER A 156 -1.88 -13.69 -12.38
C SER A 156 -0.56 -14.32 -11.93
N ALA A 157 0.42 -14.46 -12.83
CA ALA A 157 1.73 -15.04 -12.49
C ALA A 157 2.47 -14.28 -11.37
N ALA A 158 2.20 -12.98 -11.20
CA ALA A 158 2.79 -12.18 -10.13
C ALA A 158 2.06 -12.35 -8.78
N ASP A 159 0.86 -12.91 -8.78
CA ASP A 159 -0.01 -13.02 -7.61
C ASP A 159 -0.13 -14.46 -7.10
N THR A 160 0.48 -15.44 -7.77
CA THR A 160 0.41 -16.85 -7.34
C THR A 160 1.05 -17.04 -5.95
N VAL A 161 0.57 -18.06 -5.23
CA VAL A 161 1.12 -18.46 -3.92
C VAL A 161 2.62 -18.73 -4.02
N GLU A 162 3.07 -19.43 -5.05
CA GLU A 162 4.48 -19.72 -5.29
C GLU A 162 5.31 -18.44 -5.50
N HIS A 163 4.83 -17.51 -6.34
CA HIS A 163 5.52 -16.25 -6.57
C HIS A 163 5.65 -15.47 -5.26
N GLN A 164 4.56 -15.35 -4.50
CA GLN A 164 4.56 -14.60 -3.25
C GLN A 164 5.41 -15.30 -2.17
N LEU A 165 5.44 -16.63 -2.11
CA LEU A 165 6.37 -17.37 -1.25
C LEU A 165 7.83 -17.03 -1.58
N GLY A 166 8.19 -17.00 -2.87
CA GLY A 166 9.53 -16.57 -3.32
C GLY A 166 9.87 -15.15 -2.89
N LYS A 167 8.88 -14.25 -2.85
CA LYS A 167 9.05 -12.88 -2.35
C LYS A 167 9.26 -12.86 -0.84
N VAL A 168 8.51 -13.64 -0.07
CA VAL A 168 8.68 -13.75 1.39
C VAL A 168 10.08 -14.25 1.73
N THR A 169 10.47 -15.39 1.17
CA THR A 169 11.77 -16.04 1.47
C THR A 169 12.94 -15.15 1.09
N LYS A 170 12.91 -14.47 -0.07
CA LYS A 170 13.95 -13.52 -0.49
C LYS A 170 14.09 -12.30 0.41
N ASN A 171 13.05 -11.92 1.16
CA ASN A 171 13.02 -10.73 2.01
C ASN A 171 12.88 -11.06 3.50
N ALA A 172 13.15 -12.31 3.90
CA ALA A 172 13.06 -12.82 5.27
C ALA A 172 14.28 -12.40 6.12
N VAL A 173 14.53 -11.10 6.22
CA VAL A 173 15.72 -10.55 6.90
C VAL A 173 15.73 -10.93 8.37
N GLY A 174 16.78 -11.63 8.79
CA GLY A 174 16.93 -12.08 10.18
C GLY A 174 15.98 -13.21 10.58
N ALA A 175 15.32 -13.85 9.62
CA ALA A 175 14.46 -14.99 9.90
C ALA A 175 15.27 -16.24 10.26
N SER A 176 14.74 -17.04 11.18
CA SER A 176 15.28 -18.35 11.51
C SER A 176 14.89 -19.41 10.48
N ALA A 177 15.60 -20.54 10.46
CA ALA A 177 15.24 -21.70 9.64
C ALA A 177 13.82 -22.23 9.98
N SER A 178 13.41 -22.15 11.26
CA SER A 178 12.06 -22.56 11.67
C SER A 178 10.98 -21.64 11.11
N GLU A 179 11.22 -20.32 11.10
CA GLU A 179 10.27 -19.36 10.50
C GLU A 179 10.14 -19.57 8.98
N LEU A 180 11.24 -19.89 8.29
CA LEU A 180 11.22 -20.24 6.87
C LEU A 180 10.46 -21.55 6.60
N ALA A 181 10.66 -22.58 7.43
CA ALA A 181 9.93 -23.83 7.31
C ALA A 181 8.42 -23.64 7.56
N GLN A 182 8.05 -22.79 8.51
CA GLN A 182 6.64 -22.47 8.76
C GLN A 182 5.96 -21.82 7.55
N VAL A 183 6.59 -20.84 6.89
CA VAL A 183 5.98 -20.23 5.70
C VAL A 183 5.93 -21.18 4.50
N GLN A 184 6.89 -22.10 4.37
CA GLN A 184 6.84 -23.15 3.35
C GLN A 184 5.67 -24.09 3.59
N ALA A 185 5.46 -24.54 4.83
CA ALA A 185 4.33 -25.41 5.18
C ALA A 185 2.97 -24.73 4.90
N LEU A 186 2.85 -23.42 5.10
CA LEU A 186 1.64 -22.68 4.73
C LEU A 186 1.36 -22.73 3.22
N ALA A 187 2.40 -22.74 2.38
CA ALA A 187 2.23 -22.78 0.93
C ALA A 187 1.75 -24.15 0.42
N GLU A 188 1.92 -25.20 1.21
CA GLU A 188 1.44 -26.55 0.90
C GLU A 188 -0.03 -26.75 1.31
N ASN A 189 -0.54 -25.91 2.21
CA ASN A 189 -1.93 -25.92 2.66
C ASN A 189 -2.74 -24.81 1.96
N ILE A 190 -3.32 -25.14 0.80
CA ILE A 190 -4.15 -24.28 -0.05
C ILE A 190 -5.47 -25.00 -0.34
#